data_AF-A0A7S2HBW9-F1
#
_entry.id   AF-A0A7S2HBW9-F1
#
_cell.length_a   1.000
_cell.length_b   1.000
_cell.length_c   1.000
_cell.angle_alpha   90.00
_cell.angle_beta   90.00
_cell.angle_gamma   90.00
#
_symmetry.space_group_name_H-M   'P 1'
#
loop_
_entity.id
_entity.type
_entity.pdbx_description
1 polymer ?
#
loop_
_entity_poly.entity_id
_entity_poly.type
_entity_poly.pdbx_seq_one_letter_code
_entity_poly.pdbx_strand_id
1 'polypeptide(L)'
;SMYFANAAYVKDMILTYVSDLEEVNKTEYLVLEMTPVVTIDSTAVHILQDIVRDFRSRDIQTAFCMVGNRVDKTMCKAHLKDFIGEQWFFPTVHDAVNYCLKHKQAKKRREQKQMETQAMALDVDDLILDVNSINVQQSNEIGISNDSHSTCSVVYITLTK
;
A
#
# COMPACT_ATOMS: atom_id res chain seq x y z
N SER A 1 -1.97 -15.02 14.55
CA SER A 1 -2.41 -15.81 13.37
C SER A 1 -3.65 -15.19 12.78
N MET A 2 -3.77 -15.21 11.46
CA MET A 2 -4.92 -14.65 10.76
C MET A 2 -5.77 -15.82 10.23
N TYR A 3 -7.02 -15.87 10.66
CA TYR A 3 -8.02 -16.87 10.28
C TYR A 3 -9.31 -16.12 9.87
N PHE A 4 -10.26 -16.83 9.25
CA PHE A 4 -11.49 -16.27 8.65
C PHE A 4 -12.13 -15.11 9.43
N ALA A 5 -12.46 -15.32 10.72
CA ALA A 5 -13.14 -14.32 11.54
C ALA A 5 -12.30 -13.05 11.76
N ASN A 6 -10.98 -13.20 11.93
CA ASN A 6 -10.09 -12.07 12.19
C ASN A 6 -9.78 -11.30 10.90
N ALA A 7 -9.66 -12.00 9.76
CA ALA A 7 -9.35 -11.36 8.49
C ALA A 7 -10.53 -10.53 7.95
N ALA A 8 -11.77 -11.03 8.11
CA ALA A 8 -12.97 -10.28 7.74
C ALA A 8 -13.13 -9.01 8.60
N TYR A 9 -12.94 -9.12 9.92
CA TYR A 9 -12.97 -7.96 10.81
C TYR A 9 -11.91 -6.91 10.44
N VAL A 10 -10.68 -7.35 10.14
CA VAL A 10 -9.60 -6.44 9.71
C VAL A 10 -9.97 -5.73 8.41
N LYS A 11 -10.58 -6.43 7.44
CA LYS A 11 -11.05 -5.82 6.20
C LYS A 11 -12.06 -4.69 6.46
N ASP A 12 -13.10 -4.98 7.24
CA ASP A 12 -14.17 -4.02 7.53
C ASP A 12 -13.65 -2.81 8.31
N MET A 13 -12.72 -3.05 9.24
CA MET A 13 -12.02 -1.99 9.97
C MET A 13 -11.25 -1.07 9.02
N ILE A 14 -10.38 -1.61 8.16
CA ILE A 14 -9.58 -0.78 7.25
C ILE A 14 -10.49 -0.03 6.26
N LEU A 15 -11.55 -0.66 5.76
CA LEU A 15 -12.52 0.01 4.88
C LEU A 15 -13.22 1.18 5.56
N THR A 16 -13.59 1.03 6.83
CA THR A 16 -14.16 2.12 7.64
C THR A 16 -13.18 3.27 7.73
N TYR A 17 -11.92 3.02 8.13
CA TYR A 17 -10.89 4.07 8.20
C TYR A 17 -10.64 4.78 6.87
N VAL A 18 -10.57 4.03 5.77
CA VAL A 18 -10.35 4.61 4.44
C VAL A 18 -11.52 5.50 4.04
N SER A 19 -12.74 5.11 4.39
CA SER A 19 -13.95 5.90 4.09
C SER A 19 -14.02 7.16 4.96
N ASP A 20 -13.69 7.06 6.25
CA ASP A 20 -13.68 8.20 7.17
C ASP A 20 -12.61 9.25 6.79
N LEU A 21 -11.47 8.78 6.27
CA LEU A 21 -10.41 9.67 5.79
C LEU A 21 -10.71 10.28 4.42
N GLU A 22 -11.65 9.74 3.63
CA GLU A 22 -11.91 10.18 2.26
C GLU A 22 -12.32 11.66 2.18
N GLU A 23 -13.03 12.17 3.21
CA GLU A 23 -13.44 13.58 3.30
C GLU A 23 -12.27 14.54 3.57
N VAL A 24 -11.22 14.08 4.26
CA VAL A 24 -10.10 14.92 4.70
C VAL A 24 -8.89 14.75 3.78
N ASN A 25 -8.56 13.51 3.43
CA ASN A 25 -7.42 13.16 2.60
C ASN A 25 -7.64 11.80 1.93
N LYS A 26 -7.75 11.81 0.59
CA LYS A 26 -7.90 10.59 -0.19
C LYS A 26 -6.72 9.65 0.03
N THR A 27 -7.01 8.46 0.54
CA THR A 27 -6.01 7.39 0.68
C THR A 27 -5.60 6.89 -0.70
N GLU A 28 -4.30 6.80 -0.96
CA GLU A 28 -3.74 6.23 -2.21
C GLU A 28 -2.98 4.91 -1.97
N TYR A 29 -2.51 4.67 -0.74
CA TYR A 29 -1.69 3.53 -0.38
C TYR A 29 -2.08 2.97 0.97
N LEU A 30 -2.06 1.64 1.09
CA LEU A 30 -2.21 0.88 2.33
C LEU A 30 -0.91 0.09 2.56
N VAL A 31 -0.29 0.25 3.73
CA VAL A 31 0.90 -0.52 4.13
C VAL A 31 0.50 -1.48 5.24
N LEU A 32 0.57 -2.78 4.98
CA LEU A 32 0.23 -3.83 5.92
C LEU A 32 1.50 -4.41 6.55
N GLU A 33 1.63 -4.24 7.86
CA GLU A 33 2.72 -4.76 8.69
C GLU A 33 2.35 -6.16 9.21
N MET A 34 3.12 -7.16 8.78
CA MET A 34 2.74 -8.58 8.92
C MET A 34 3.52 -9.34 10.00
N THR A 35 4.38 -8.67 10.79
CA THR A 35 5.10 -9.30 11.93
C THR A 35 4.16 -10.00 12.91
N PRO A 36 3.00 -9.44 13.33
CA PRO A 36 2.11 -10.14 14.27
C PRO A 36 1.41 -11.37 13.65
N VAL A 37 1.51 -11.55 12.34
CA VAL A 37 0.89 -12.67 11.62
C VAL A 37 1.84 -13.86 11.57
N VAL A 38 1.70 -14.75 12.53
CA VAL A 38 2.54 -15.97 12.62
C VAL A 38 2.19 -17.01 11.53
N THR A 39 0.90 -17.15 11.22
CA THR A 39 0.35 -18.12 10.24
C THR A 39 -0.88 -17.56 9.54
N ILE A 40 -1.11 -18.02 8.31
CA ILE A 40 -2.33 -17.83 7.52
C ILE A 40 -2.81 -19.20 7.02
N ASP A 41 -4.12 -19.39 6.92
CA ASP A 41 -4.76 -20.54 6.29
C ASP A 41 -5.27 -20.21 4.87
N SER A 42 -5.85 -21.20 4.17
CA SER A 42 -6.40 -21.00 2.81
C SER A 42 -7.47 -19.91 2.77
N THR A 43 -8.26 -19.81 3.83
CA THR A 43 -9.33 -18.83 3.93
C THR A 43 -8.78 -17.40 4.10
N ALA A 44 -7.77 -17.22 4.94
CA ALA A 44 -7.08 -15.94 5.10
C ALA A 44 -6.40 -15.49 3.79
N VAL A 45 -5.87 -16.42 3.00
CA VAL A 45 -5.34 -16.09 1.66
C VAL A 45 -6.43 -15.48 0.77
N HIS A 46 -7.60 -16.11 0.70
CA HIS A 46 -8.71 -15.58 -0.11
C HIS A 46 -9.17 -14.21 0.38
N ILE A 47 -9.27 -14.01 1.70
CA ILE A 47 -9.65 -12.70 2.26
C ILE A 47 -8.60 -11.63 1.94
N LEU A 48 -7.30 -11.95 2.05
CA LEU A 48 -6.23 -11.02 1.66
C LEU A 48 -6.29 -10.67 0.17
N GLN A 49 -6.62 -11.65 -0.67
CA GLN A 49 -6.81 -11.42 -2.10
C GLN A 49 -7.98 -10.47 -2.36
N ASP A 50 -9.11 -10.68 -1.68
CA ASP A 50 -10.29 -9.82 -1.81
C ASP A 50 -10.04 -8.42 -1.26
N ILE A 51 -9.31 -8.29 -0.15
CA ILE A 51 -8.84 -7.00 0.38
C ILE A 51 -8.07 -6.23 -0.70
N VAL A 52 -7.06 -6.87 -1.31
CA VAL A 52 -6.23 -6.21 -2.34
C VAL A 52 -7.07 -5.87 -3.57
N ARG A 53 -8.01 -6.74 -3.98
CA ARG A 53 -8.90 -6.49 -5.11
C ARG A 53 -9.80 -5.28 -4.85
N ASP A 54 -10.41 -5.22 -3.68
CA ASP A 54 -11.32 -4.14 -3.31
C ASP A 54 -10.58 -2.81 -3.24
N PHE A 55 -9.39 -2.76 -2.63
CA PHE A 55 -8.59 -1.54 -2.61
C PHE A 55 -8.13 -1.10 -3.99
N ARG A 56 -7.72 -2.04 -4.86
CA ARG A 56 -7.36 -1.74 -6.26
C ARG A 56 -8.52 -1.12 -7.03
N SER A 57 -9.75 -1.60 -6.83
CA SER A 57 -10.94 -1.02 -7.47
C SER A 57 -11.20 0.44 -7.08
N ARG A 58 -10.63 0.88 -5.94
CA ARG A 58 -10.70 2.25 -5.43
C ARG A 58 -9.45 3.07 -5.75
N ASP A 59 -8.56 2.57 -6.62
CA ASP A 59 -7.25 3.17 -6.94
C ASP A 59 -6.30 3.29 -5.72
N ILE A 60 -6.46 2.37 -4.76
CA ILE A 60 -5.59 2.25 -3.57
C ILE A 60 -4.65 1.07 -3.77
N GLN A 61 -3.34 1.32 -3.69
CA GLN A 61 -2.33 0.26 -3.79
C GLN A 61 -2.01 -0.33 -2.42
N THR A 62 -1.79 -1.63 -2.34
CA THR A 62 -1.49 -2.32 -1.07
C THR A 62 -0.07 -2.87 -1.06
N ALA A 63 0.73 -2.44 -0.09
CA ALA A 63 2.07 -2.94 0.18
C ALA A 63 2.06 -3.84 1.43
N PHE A 64 2.85 -4.91 1.40
CA PHE A 64 3.05 -5.84 2.50
C PHE A 64 4.48 -5.69 3.00
N CYS A 65 4.66 -5.60 4.32
CA CYS A 65 5.99 -5.48 4.92
C CYS A 65 6.16 -6.44 6.10
N MET A 66 7.42 -6.80 6.37
CA MET A 66 7.80 -7.69 7.48
C MET A 66 7.04 -9.03 7.49
N VAL A 67 6.81 -9.60 6.30
CA VAL A 67 6.13 -10.89 6.18
C VAL A 67 7.03 -12.01 6.71
N GLY A 68 6.56 -12.73 7.73
CA GLY A 68 7.32 -13.86 8.28
C GLY A 68 7.45 -15.02 7.28
N ASN A 69 8.60 -15.70 7.28
CA ASN A 69 8.95 -16.79 6.35
C ASN A 69 7.86 -17.87 6.16
N ARG A 70 7.11 -18.17 7.22
CA ARG A 70 6.03 -19.16 7.17
C ARG A 70 4.84 -18.64 6.38
N VAL A 71 4.46 -17.38 6.60
CA VAL A 71 3.38 -16.71 5.88
C VAL A 71 3.77 -16.51 4.42
N ASP A 72 4.98 -16.03 4.15
CA ASP A 72 5.50 -15.84 2.78
C ASP A 72 5.44 -17.14 1.98
N LYS A 73 5.90 -18.27 2.54
CA LYS A 73 5.78 -19.59 1.90
C LYS A 73 4.34 -19.97 1.58
N THR A 74 3.38 -19.66 2.46
CA THR A 74 1.96 -19.95 2.19
C THR A 74 1.42 -19.04 1.10
N MET A 75 1.78 -17.76 1.09
CA MET A 75 1.39 -16.81 0.04
C MET A 75 1.94 -17.21 -1.34
N CYS A 76 3.21 -17.63 -1.41
CA CYS A 76 3.82 -18.15 -2.64
C CYS A 76 3.08 -19.38 -3.16
N LYS A 77 2.84 -20.37 -2.28
CA LYS A 77 2.13 -21.62 -2.66
C LYS A 77 0.72 -21.39 -3.16
N ALA A 78 0.06 -20.34 -2.68
CA ALA A 78 -1.28 -19.98 -3.09
C ALA A 78 -1.34 -18.96 -4.24
N HIS A 79 -0.20 -18.64 -4.88
CA HIS A 79 -0.09 -17.65 -5.95
C HIS A 79 -0.59 -16.24 -5.58
N LEU A 80 -0.64 -15.93 -4.28
CA LEU A 80 -1.09 -14.62 -3.81
C LEU A 80 -0.04 -13.55 -4.15
N LYS A 81 1.25 -13.88 -4.05
CA LYS A 81 2.33 -12.95 -4.41
C LYS A 81 2.33 -12.63 -5.90
N ASP A 82 2.05 -13.61 -6.76
CA ASP A 82 1.90 -13.40 -8.20
C ASP A 82 0.72 -12.47 -8.52
N PHE A 83 -0.41 -12.65 -7.82
CA PHE A 83 -1.58 -11.77 -7.96
C PHE A 83 -1.31 -10.33 -7.49
N ILE A 84 -0.57 -10.17 -6.39
CA ILE A 84 -0.25 -8.85 -5.82
C ILE A 84 0.88 -8.19 -6.61
N GLY A 85 1.86 -8.95 -7.07
CA GLY A 85 3.13 -8.46 -7.61
C GLY A 85 4.20 -8.42 -6.53
N GLU A 86 5.34 -9.04 -6.82
CA GLU A 86 6.51 -9.13 -5.91
C GLU A 86 7.04 -7.75 -5.49
N GLN A 87 6.85 -6.71 -6.33
CA GLN A 87 7.28 -5.34 -6.03
C GLN A 87 6.55 -4.68 -4.86
N TRP A 88 5.45 -5.28 -4.38
CA TRP A 88 4.67 -4.78 -3.24
C TRP A 88 5.03 -5.47 -1.93
N PHE A 89 6.12 -6.25 -1.87
CA PHE A 89 6.60 -6.91 -0.66
C PHE A 89 7.94 -6.32 -0.22
N PHE A 90 8.02 -5.95 1.06
CA PHE A 90 9.17 -5.23 1.61
C PHE A 90 9.68 -5.83 2.92
N PRO A 91 10.99 -5.79 3.19
CA PRO A 91 11.54 -6.30 4.44
C PRO A 91 11.21 -5.40 5.63
N THR A 92 10.99 -4.09 5.42
CA THR A 92 10.66 -3.13 6.47
C THR A 92 9.49 -2.22 6.09
N VAL A 93 8.83 -1.64 7.10
CA VAL A 93 7.81 -0.59 6.91
C VAL A 93 8.43 0.63 6.23
N HIS A 94 9.68 0.98 6.56
CA HIS A 94 10.38 2.13 5.97
C HIS A 94 10.54 1.99 4.46
N ASP A 95 10.95 0.81 3.99
CA ASP A 95 11.12 0.53 2.56
C ASP A 95 9.77 0.60 1.82
N ALA A 96 8.71 0.04 2.42
CA ALA A 96 7.37 0.10 1.86
C ALA A 96 6.88 1.55 1.71
N VAL A 97 7.03 2.37 2.77
CA VAL A 97 6.63 3.79 2.72
C VAL A 97 7.44 4.53 1.67
N ASN A 98 8.77 4.38 1.65
CA ASN A 98 9.60 5.03 0.64
C ASN A 98 9.20 4.65 -0.78
N TYR A 99 8.92 3.37 -1.04
CA TYR A 99 8.44 2.93 -2.33
C TYR A 99 7.10 3.57 -2.69
N CYS A 100 6.13 3.61 -1.78
CA CYS A 100 4.84 4.27 -2.01
C CYS A 100 5.01 5.76 -2.35
N LEU A 101 5.94 6.46 -1.70
CA LEU A 101 6.23 7.88 -2.00
C LEU A 101 6.86 8.06 -3.38
N LYS A 102 7.84 7.23 -3.73
CA LYS A 102 8.45 7.26 -5.07
C LYS A 102 7.42 6.90 -6.15
N HIS A 103 6.59 5.90 -5.91
CA HIS A 103 5.50 5.49 -6.79
C HIS A 103 4.48 6.62 -7.00
N LYS A 104 4.11 7.34 -5.92
CA LYS A 104 3.23 8.51 -5.99
C LYS A 104 3.83 9.64 -6.82
N GLN A 105 5.12 9.93 -6.63
CA GLN A 105 5.81 10.95 -7.43
C GLN A 105 5.90 10.55 -8.92
N ALA A 106 6.20 9.28 -9.20
CA ALA A 106 6.21 8.74 -10.56
C ALA A 106 4.82 8.85 -11.22
N LYS A 107 3.75 8.46 -10.50
CA LYS A 107 2.36 8.58 -10.97
C LYS A 107 2.02 10.02 -11.36
N LYS A 108 2.30 10.99 -10.48
CA LYS A 108 2.08 12.42 -10.76
C LYS A 108 2.85 12.93 -11.98
N ARG A 109 4.13 12.53 -12.12
CA ARG A 109 4.95 12.90 -13.29
C ARG A 109 4.41 12.30 -14.59
N ARG A 110 3.89 11.06 -14.55
CA ARG A 110 3.25 10.41 -15.71
C ARG A 110 1.98 11.14 -16.10
N GLU A 111 1.14 11.51 -15.14
CA GLU A 111 -0.09 12.27 -15.39
C GLU A 111 0.22 13.66 -15.98
N GLN A 112 1.23 14.37 -15.46
CA GLN A 112 1.69 15.64 -16.02
C GLN A 112 2.23 15.50 -17.44
N LYS A 113 3.12 14.53 -17.68
CA LYS A 113 3.64 14.26 -19.03
C LYS A 113 2.52 13.86 -20.00
N GLN A 114 1.53 13.09 -19.58
CA GLN A 114 0.39 12.72 -20.45
C GLN A 114 -0.47 13.93 -20.83
N MET A 115 -0.62 14.92 -19.94
CA MET A 115 -1.28 16.19 -20.25
C MET A 115 -0.44 17.06 -21.20
N GLU A 116 0.89 17.02 -21.09
CA GLU A 116 1.82 17.77 -21.96
C GLU A 116 2.02 17.12 -23.34
N THR A 117 2.13 15.78 -23.43
CA THR A 117 2.31 15.03 -24.68
C THR A 117 1.06 15.04 -25.57
N GLN A 118 -0.12 15.34 -25.04
CA GLN A 118 -1.29 15.65 -25.86
C GLN A 118 -1.11 16.92 -26.71
N ALA A 119 -0.08 17.75 -26.43
CA ALA A 119 0.27 18.93 -27.21
C ALA A 119 1.43 18.74 -28.21
N MET A 120 2.28 17.70 -28.09
CA MET A 120 3.38 17.41 -29.04
C MET A 120 3.68 15.91 -29.12
N ALA A 121 3.58 15.33 -30.32
CA ALA A 121 3.96 13.95 -30.60
C ALA A 121 5.49 13.80 -30.75
N LEU A 122 6.00 12.63 -30.31
CA LEU A 122 7.27 11.92 -30.63
C LEU A 122 8.16 11.62 -29.40
N ASP A 123 8.12 10.36 -28.91
CA ASP A 123 9.19 9.35 -28.91
C ASP A 123 8.88 8.26 -27.86
N VAL A 124 8.80 7.00 -28.29
CA VAL A 124 8.17 5.89 -27.53
C VAL A 124 9.18 5.14 -26.64
N ASP A 125 10.44 5.58 -26.53
CA ASP A 125 11.50 4.80 -25.90
C ASP A 125 11.82 5.14 -24.43
N ASP A 126 11.10 6.09 -23.81
CA ASP A 126 11.40 6.59 -22.44
C ASP A 126 10.44 6.09 -21.33
N LEU A 127 9.67 5.02 -21.59
CA LEU A 127 8.54 4.59 -20.73
C LEU A 127 8.92 3.80 -19.46
N ILE A 128 10.21 3.61 -19.18
CA ILE A 128 10.69 2.95 -17.96
C ILE A 128 11.33 3.99 -17.03
N LEU A 129 10.49 4.76 -16.33
CA LEU A 129 10.94 5.50 -15.16
C LEU A 129 11.18 4.49 -14.02
N ASP A 130 12.44 4.18 -13.77
CA ASP A 130 12.86 3.38 -12.62
C ASP A 130 12.47 4.11 -11.34
N VAL A 131 11.45 3.59 -10.65
CA VAL A 131 10.96 4.11 -9.37
C VAL A 131 12.12 4.20 -8.36
N ASN A 132 13.14 3.33 -8.46
CA ASN A 132 14.27 3.34 -7.54
C ASN A 132 15.16 4.58 -7.66
N SER A 133 15.21 5.18 -8.86
CA SER A 133 16.03 6.37 -9.18
C SER A 133 15.47 7.68 -8.62
N ILE A 134 14.26 7.67 -8.05
CA ILE A 134 13.63 8.86 -7.46
C ILE A 134 14.18 9.10 -6.05
N ASN A 135 14.86 10.24 -5.83
CA ASN A 135 15.35 10.66 -4.52
C ASN A 135 14.25 11.41 -3.76
N VAL A 136 13.90 10.95 -2.56
CA VAL A 136 12.85 11.54 -1.73
C VAL A 136 13.53 12.28 -0.58
N GLN A 137 13.53 13.61 -0.60
CA GLN A 137 13.87 14.40 0.59
C GLN A 137 12.64 14.40 1.53
N GLN A 138 12.77 13.79 2.71
CA GLN A 138 11.73 13.78 3.74
C GLN A 138 12.05 14.86 4.79
N SER A 139 11.33 15.97 4.79
CA SER A 139 11.00 16.65 6.04
C SER A 139 9.62 16.15 6.45
N ASN A 140 9.51 15.57 7.65
CA ASN A 140 8.27 14.95 8.12
C ASN A 140 7.79 15.67 9.38
N GLU A 141 6.51 16.03 9.40
CA GLU A 141 5.80 16.31 10.64
C GLU A 141 5.05 15.04 11.07
N ILE A 142 5.21 14.65 12.33
CA ILE A 142 4.53 13.49 12.91
C ILE A 142 3.45 14.01 13.88
N GLY A 143 2.20 13.70 13.58
CA GLY A 143 1.07 13.90 14.49
C GLY A 143 0.60 12.57 15.06
N ILE A 144 0.18 12.54 16.32
CA ILE A 144 -0.45 11.37 16.94
C ILE A 144 -1.85 11.81 17.39
N SER A 145 -2.89 11.06 17.02
CA SER A 145 -4.23 11.25 17.56
C SER A 145 -4.82 9.92 17.99
N ASN A 146 -5.60 9.97 19.08
CA ASN A 146 -6.41 8.86 19.56
C ASN A 146 -7.89 9.25 19.68
N ASP A 147 -8.26 10.43 19.15
CA ASP A 147 -9.57 11.06 19.41
C ASP A 147 -10.70 10.37 18.64
N SER A 148 -10.40 9.84 17.45
CA SER A 148 -11.40 9.15 16.61
C SER A 148 -11.62 7.69 17.02
N HIS A 149 -10.59 7.01 17.55
CA HIS A 149 -10.67 5.59 17.92
C HIS A 149 -9.80 5.29 19.15
N SER A 150 -10.44 4.96 20.28
CA SER A 150 -9.74 4.70 21.55
C SER A 150 -8.96 3.38 21.59
N THR A 151 -9.19 2.48 20.63
CA THR A 151 -8.59 1.14 20.58
C THR A 151 -7.33 1.06 19.71
N CYS A 152 -6.96 2.13 19.01
CA CYS A 152 -5.76 2.15 18.16
C CYS A 152 -5.14 3.54 18.09
N SER A 153 -3.81 3.62 18.20
CA SER A 153 -3.09 4.88 18.01
C SER A 153 -2.99 5.20 16.52
N VAL A 154 -3.58 6.33 16.11
CA VAL A 154 -3.45 6.84 14.74
C VAL A 154 -2.24 7.76 14.68
N VAL A 155 -1.30 7.45 13.79
CA VAL A 155 -0.11 8.26 13.52
C VAL A 155 -0.26 8.90 12.14
N TYR A 156 -0.28 10.23 12.10
CA TYR A 156 -0.25 11.02 10.88
C TYR A 156 1.20 11.37 10.54
N ILE A 157 1.60 11.11 9.30
CA ILE A 157 2.88 11.56 8.77
C ILE A 157 2.58 12.55 7.66
N THR A 158 2.80 13.83 7.93
CA THR A 158 2.68 14.90 6.94
C THR A 158 4.05 15.11 6.31
N LEU A 159 4.13 14.88 5.00
CA LEU A 159 5.34 15.10 4.23
C LEU A 159 5.38 16.57 3.80
N THR A 160 6.28 17.34 4.40
CA THR A 160 6.52 18.73 3.95
C THR A 160 7.35 18.70 2.67
N LYS A 161 6.94 19.53 1.70
CA LYS A 161 7.54 19.62 0.35
C LYS A 161 8.90 20.29 0.38
#